data_AF-E3RMR8-F1
#
_entry.id   AF-E3RMR8-F1
#
_cell.length_a   1.000
_cell.length_b   1.000
_cell.length_c   1.000
_cell.angle_alpha   90.00
_cell.angle_beta   90.00
_cell.angle_gamma   90.00
#
_symmetry.space_group_name_H-M   'P 1'
#
loop_
_entity.id
_entity.type
_entity.pdbx_description
1 polymer ?
#
loop_
_entity_poly.entity_id
_entity_poly.type
_entity_poly.pdbx_seq_one_letter_code
_entity_poly.pdbx_strand_id
1 'polypeptide(L)'
;FDSSQAEVVGRLTLEIIERREAGAESNERPFYSRHRVGTIKKYSQKLVSILCYLWRTYDQIERPPYKLTGRQDALLWSLKQIARTADAAQKEQLEERCLRLWMALLDHTLLDDEHQSALLSGVAVLGLKPDHHGSGWVPAHEFSPTLSALITTSKALVVHYARCQREEALQKDADTAPTAYELSHESNAPLAYTS
;
A
#
# COMPACT_ATOMS: atom_id res chain seq x y z
N PHE A 1 -4.10 8.85 11.01
CA PHE A 1 -3.66 9.22 9.65
C PHE A 1 -3.40 10.72 9.62
N ASP A 2 -2.28 11.16 10.19
CA ASP A 2 -1.76 12.53 9.98
C ASP A 2 -1.13 12.70 8.58
N SER A 3 -1.02 11.59 7.83
CA SER A 3 -0.44 11.51 6.50
C SER A 3 -1.32 12.08 5.37
N SER A 4 -2.54 12.52 5.65
CA SER A 4 -3.46 13.02 4.61
C SER A 4 -3.72 14.53 4.74
N GLN A 5 -2.82 15.24 5.43
CA GLN A 5 -2.80 16.69 5.43
C GLN A 5 -2.06 17.18 4.18
N ALA A 6 -2.61 18.19 3.51
CA ALA A 6 -2.03 18.74 2.27
C ALA A 6 -0.60 19.27 2.46
N GLU A 7 -0.26 19.68 3.68
CA GLU A 7 1.07 20.14 4.09
C GLU A 7 2.13 19.03 4.12
N VAL A 8 1.69 17.77 4.21
CA VAL A 8 2.57 16.62 4.44
C VAL A 8 2.91 15.87 3.14
N VAL A 9 1.95 15.71 2.23
CA VAL A 9 2.13 14.92 0.99
C VAL A 9 2.05 15.79 -0.29
N GLY A 10 1.75 17.07 -0.13
CA GLY A 10 1.54 18.02 -1.22
C GLY A 10 0.13 17.90 -1.80
N ARG A 11 -0.49 19.06 -2.06
CA ARG A 11 -1.87 19.18 -2.57
C ARG A 11 -2.08 18.42 -3.89
N LEU A 12 -1.10 18.47 -4.79
CA LEU A 12 -1.14 17.80 -6.09
C LEU A 12 -1.30 16.27 -5.97
N THR A 13 -0.60 15.64 -5.03
CA THR A 13 -0.69 14.19 -4.78
C THR A 13 -2.10 13.80 -4.32
N LEU A 14 -2.70 14.63 -3.45
CA LEU A 14 -4.06 14.41 -2.95
C LEU A 14 -5.14 14.62 -4.03
N GLU A 15 -4.89 15.54 -4.98
CA GLU A 15 -5.76 15.79 -6.12
C GLU A 15 -5.66 14.69 -7.18
N ILE A 16 -4.46 14.18 -7.47
CA ILE A 16 -4.24 13.05 -8.40
C ILE A 16 -4.98 11.80 -7.92
N ILE A 17 -4.97 11.53 -6.60
CA ILE A 17 -5.59 10.31 -6.03
C ILE A 17 -7.12 10.38 -6.00
N GLU A 18 -7.71 11.57 -5.98
CA GLU A 18 -9.17 11.75 -6.11
C GLU A 18 -9.65 11.86 -7.55
N ARG A 19 -8.75 12.13 -8.50
CA ARG A 19 -9.11 12.28 -9.91
C ARG A 19 -9.73 10.99 -10.45
N ARG A 20 -11.01 11.08 -10.82
CA ARG A 20 -11.74 10.04 -11.58
C ARG A 20 -11.43 10.20 -13.07
N GLU A 21 -11.16 9.10 -13.78
CA GLU A 21 -10.85 9.09 -15.21
C GLU A 21 -12.00 9.56 -16.11
N ALA A 22 -13.26 9.45 -15.65
CA ALA A 22 -14.42 10.07 -16.31
C ALA A 22 -14.56 11.53 -15.85
N GLY A 23 -14.00 12.45 -16.64
CA GLY A 23 -13.91 13.88 -16.33
C GLY A 23 -15.24 14.57 -16.07
N ALA A 24 -15.42 15.08 -14.86
CA ALA A 24 -16.32 16.19 -14.58
C ALA A 24 -15.45 17.38 -14.15
N GLU A 25 -15.78 18.60 -14.61
CA GLU A 25 -15.00 19.84 -14.38
C GLU A 25 -14.82 20.24 -12.90
N SER A 26 -15.41 19.51 -11.95
CA SER A 26 -15.34 19.79 -10.51
C SER A 26 -14.43 18.84 -9.69
N ASN A 27 -13.45 18.17 -10.32
CA ASN A 27 -12.74 17.04 -9.72
C ASN A 27 -11.46 17.39 -8.92
N GLU A 28 -11.21 18.67 -8.64
CA GLU A 28 -10.05 19.15 -7.87
C GLU A 28 -10.32 19.16 -6.35
N ARG A 29 -10.90 18.08 -5.80
CA ARG A 29 -11.11 17.98 -4.34
C ARG A 29 -9.97 17.18 -3.71
N PRO A 30 -9.13 17.78 -2.86
CA PRO A 30 -8.06 17.04 -2.18
C PRO A 30 -8.64 15.92 -1.31
N PHE A 31 -7.98 14.76 -1.30
CA PHE A 31 -8.26 13.69 -0.33
C PHE A 31 -8.00 14.18 1.11
N TYR A 32 -9.02 14.69 1.78
CA TYR A 32 -8.94 15.00 3.20
C TYR A 32 -9.35 13.79 4.03
N SER A 33 -8.38 13.00 4.52
CA SER A 33 -8.69 11.90 5.46
C SER A 33 -8.90 12.40 6.90
N ARG A 34 -9.70 13.46 7.10
CA ARG A 34 -10.25 13.79 8.43
C ARG A 34 -11.36 12.80 8.78
N HIS A 35 -11.01 11.52 8.83
CA HIS A 35 -11.92 10.47 9.24
C HIS A 35 -11.87 10.34 10.76
N ARG A 36 -13.05 10.23 11.38
CA ARG A 36 -13.13 9.92 12.82
C ARG A 36 -12.36 8.62 13.09
N VAL A 37 -11.68 8.55 14.23
CA VAL A 37 -10.87 7.37 14.64
C VAL A 37 -11.67 6.06 14.52
N GLY A 38 -12.97 6.08 14.84
CA GLY A 38 -13.85 4.94 14.69
C GLY A 38 -14.06 4.48 13.24
N THR A 39 -14.12 5.41 12.28
CA THR A 39 -14.22 5.10 10.85
C THR A 39 -12.93 4.48 10.34
N ILE A 40 -11.78 5.03 10.75
CA ILE A 40 -10.46 4.49 10.42
C ILE A 40 -10.33 3.03 10.89
N LYS A 41 -10.68 2.76 12.15
CA LYS A 41 -10.64 1.41 12.72
C LYS A 41 -11.54 0.42 11.96
N LYS A 42 -12.75 0.85 11.58
CA LYS A 42 -13.67 0.01 10.80
C LYS A 42 -13.12 -0.30 9.41
N TYR A 43 -12.51 0.68 8.74
CA TYR A 43 -12.00 0.50 7.40
C TYR A 43 -10.71 -0.33 7.38
N SER A 44 -9.79 -0.08 8.31
CA SER A 44 -8.56 -0.89 8.44
C SER A 44 -8.88 -2.35 8.74
N GLN A 45 -9.93 -2.63 9.51
CA GLN A 45 -10.36 -4.00 9.78
C GLN A 45 -10.69 -4.78 8.49
N LYS A 46 -11.19 -4.12 7.44
CA LYS A 46 -11.49 -4.79 6.16
C LYS A 46 -10.21 -5.24 5.44
N LEU A 47 -9.20 -4.39 5.41
CA LEU A 47 -7.87 -4.74 4.90
C LEU A 47 -7.26 -5.88 5.72
N VAL A 48 -7.33 -5.80 7.06
CA VAL A 48 -6.84 -6.86 7.95
C VAL A 48 -7.53 -8.19 7.66
N SER A 49 -8.85 -8.21 7.45
CA SER A 49 -9.58 -9.43 7.10
C SER A 49 -9.08 -10.05 5.78
N ILE A 50 -8.82 -9.24 4.76
CA ILE A 50 -8.24 -9.69 3.48
C ILE A 50 -6.84 -10.27 3.70
N LEU A 51 -5.98 -9.56 4.43
CA LEU A 51 -4.63 -10.03 4.74
C LEU A 51 -4.67 -11.35 5.51
N CYS A 52 -5.55 -11.47 6.52
CA CYS A 52 -5.72 -12.70 7.28
C CYS A 52 -6.23 -13.86 6.41
N TYR A 53 -7.14 -13.59 5.47
CA TYR A 53 -7.58 -14.60 4.51
C TYR A 53 -6.39 -15.10 3.70
N LEU A 54 -5.67 -14.20 3.01
CA LEU A 54 -4.50 -14.55 2.21
C LEU A 54 -3.44 -15.27 3.03
N TRP A 55 -3.17 -14.81 4.25
CA TRP A 55 -2.20 -15.41 5.16
C TRP A 55 -2.52 -16.86 5.49
N ARG A 56 -3.79 -17.16 5.76
CA ARG A 56 -4.27 -18.48 6.17
C ARG A 56 -4.31 -19.45 4.99
N THR A 57 -4.69 -18.98 3.81
CA THR A 57 -4.85 -19.81 2.61
C THR A 57 -3.56 -19.98 1.81
N TYR A 58 -2.55 -19.12 2.04
CA TYR A 58 -1.27 -19.15 1.31
C TYR A 58 -0.60 -20.52 1.27
N ASP A 59 -0.54 -21.22 2.41
CA ASP A 59 0.14 -22.51 2.57
C ASP A 59 -0.83 -23.70 2.57
N GLN A 60 -2.11 -23.49 2.23
CA GLN A 60 -3.09 -24.58 2.24
C GLN A 60 -2.92 -25.48 1.02
N ILE A 61 -3.05 -26.79 1.24
CA ILE A 61 -3.03 -27.81 0.18
C ILE A 61 -4.19 -27.57 -0.79
N GLU A 62 -5.39 -27.30 -0.26
CA GLU A 62 -6.58 -26.93 -1.02
C GLU A 62 -6.79 -25.41 -0.97
N ARG A 63 -5.84 -24.66 -1.52
CA ARG A 63 -5.92 -23.20 -1.59
C ARG A 63 -7.02 -22.76 -2.58
N PRO A 64 -7.82 -21.71 -2.26
CA PRO A 64 -8.75 -21.13 -3.23
C PRO A 64 -8.03 -20.68 -4.52
N PRO A 65 -8.70 -20.68 -5.68
CA PRO A 65 -8.06 -20.62 -7.00
C PRO A 65 -7.40 -19.27 -7.38
N TYR A 66 -7.23 -18.35 -6.42
CA TYR A 66 -6.52 -17.10 -6.66
C TYR A 66 -5.02 -17.34 -6.86
N LYS A 67 -4.42 -16.57 -7.77
CA LYS A 67 -2.99 -16.56 -8.04
C LYS A 67 -2.35 -15.30 -7.46
N LEU A 68 -1.08 -15.46 -7.07
CA LEU A 68 -0.22 -14.35 -6.71
C LEU A 68 0.79 -14.18 -7.83
N THR A 69 1.11 -12.94 -8.18
CA THR A 69 2.28 -12.67 -9.02
C THR A 69 3.56 -13.04 -8.27
N GLY A 70 4.67 -13.29 -8.97
CA GLY A 70 5.94 -13.62 -8.30
C GLY A 70 6.37 -12.55 -7.28
N ARG A 71 6.09 -11.27 -7.56
CA ARG A 71 6.32 -10.16 -6.62
C ARG A 71 5.42 -10.25 -5.38
N GLN A 72 4.13 -10.50 -5.56
CA GLN A 72 3.18 -10.63 -4.45
C GLN A 72 3.52 -11.84 -3.57
N ASP A 73 3.91 -12.95 -4.19
CA ASP A 73 4.31 -14.19 -3.52
C ASP A 73 5.55 -13.96 -2.62
N ALA A 74 6.63 -13.40 -3.18
CA ALA A 74 7.84 -13.09 -2.44
C ALA A 74 7.62 -12.08 -1.29
N LEU A 75 6.72 -11.12 -1.48
CA LEU A 75 6.35 -10.15 -0.44
C LEU A 75 5.59 -10.82 0.69
N LEU A 76 4.57 -11.64 0.38
CA LEU A 76 3.77 -12.35 1.37
C LEU A 76 4.62 -13.36 2.14
N TRP A 77 5.43 -14.16 1.44
CA TRP A 77 6.33 -15.12 2.07
C TRP A 77 7.27 -14.45 3.07
N SER A 78 7.95 -13.37 2.65
CA SER A 78 8.88 -12.65 3.52
C SER A 78 8.16 -11.96 4.69
N LEU A 79 6.96 -11.42 4.46
CA LEU A 79 6.15 -10.87 5.55
C LEU A 79 5.82 -11.94 6.61
N LYS A 80 5.52 -13.17 6.17
CA LYS A 80 5.32 -14.33 7.08
C LYS A 80 6.57 -14.68 7.86
N GLN A 81 7.75 -14.61 7.25
CA GLN A 81 9.01 -14.89 7.96
C GLN A 81 9.30 -13.81 9.01
N ILE A 82 9.22 -12.53 8.63
CA ILE A 82 9.46 -11.40 9.55
C ILE A 82 8.47 -11.46 10.71
N ALA A 83 7.18 -11.69 10.46
CA ALA A 83 6.18 -11.74 11.54
C ALA A 83 6.39 -12.91 12.52
N ARG A 84 7.06 -14.00 12.12
CA ARG A 84 7.38 -15.12 13.01
C ARG A 84 8.55 -14.81 13.93
N THR A 85 9.46 -13.94 13.51
CA THR A 85 10.65 -13.54 14.28
C THR A 85 10.51 -12.17 14.93
N ALA A 86 9.47 -11.43 14.58
CA ALA A 86 9.29 -10.03 14.94
C ALA A 86 9.26 -9.82 16.45
N ASP A 87 10.27 -9.11 16.94
CA ASP A 87 10.25 -8.42 18.21
C ASP A 87 9.88 -6.94 18.01
N ALA A 88 9.95 -6.14 19.09
CA ALA A 88 9.65 -4.72 19.03
C ALA A 88 10.56 -3.95 18.05
N ALA A 89 11.79 -4.42 17.81
CA ALA A 89 12.76 -3.77 16.92
C ALA A 89 12.44 -4.02 15.43
N GLN A 90 11.78 -5.13 15.10
CA GLN A 90 11.40 -5.48 13.73
C GLN A 90 10.03 -4.93 13.31
N LYS A 91 9.37 -4.17 14.18
CA LYS A 91 8.03 -3.61 13.92
C LYS A 91 8.01 -2.70 12.68
N GLU A 92 9.02 -1.84 12.53
CA GLU A 92 9.12 -0.94 11.38
C GLU A 92 9.31 -1.71 10.06
N GLN A 93 10.17 -2.73 10.05
CA GLN A 93 10.36 -3.62 8.90
C GLN A 93 9.09 -4.40 8.56
N LEU A 94 8.33 -4.82 9.58
CA LEU A 94 7.04 -5.50 9.40
C LEU A 94 6.01 -4.55 8.75
N GLU A 95 5.93 -3.32 9.24
CA GLU A 95 5.04 -2.28 8.69
C GLU A 95 5.41 -1.95 7.24
N GLU A 96 6.70 -1.75 6.95
CA GLU A 96 7.22 -1.51 5.61
C GLU A 96 6.90 -2.68 4.66
N ARG A 97 7.16 -3.92 5.08
CA ARG A 97 6.90 -5.10 4.25
C ARG A 97 5.40 -5.29 4.00
N CYS A 98 4.57 -4.99 5.00
CA CYS A 98 3.12 -5.02 4.88
C CYS A 98 2.63 -3.98 3.85
N LEU A 99 3.17 -2.75 3.92
CA LEU A 99 2.83 -1.68 2.97
C LEU A 99 3.24 -2.06 1.54
N ARG A 100 4.45 -2.60 1.34
CA ARG A 100 4.92 -3.08 0.02
C ARG A 100 4.04 -4.20 -0.53
N LEU A 101 3.59 -5.14 0.31
CA LEU A 101 2.64 -6.18 -0.08
C LEU A 101 1.32 -5.57 -0.56
N TRP A 102 0.75 -4.62 0.19
CA TRP A 102 -0.47 -3.94 -0.20
C TRP A 102 -0.33 -3.20 -1.53
N MET A 103 0.78 -2.51 -1.76
CA MET A 103 1.03 -1.86 -3.05
C MET A 103 1.09 -2.88 -4.18
N ALA A 104 1.78 -4.01 -4.00
CA ALA A 104 1.85 -5.05 -5.02
C ALA A 104 0.49 -5.74 -5.28
N LEU A 105 -0.39 -5.83 -4.29
CA LEU A 105 -1.75 -6.35 -4.46
C LEU A 105 -2.66 -5.35 -5.19
N LEU A 106 -2.49 -4.06 -4.94
CA LEU A 106 -3.26 -2.98 -5.59
C LEU A 106 -2.77 -2.71 -7.02
N ASP A 107 -1.47 -2.83 -7.27
CA ASP A 107 -0.80 -2.64 -8.56
C ASP A 107 -0.88 -3.91 -9.44
N HIS A 108 -2.02 -4.59 -9.41
CA HIS A 108 -2.29 -5.78 -10.21
C HIS A 108 -3.17 -5.41 -11.40
N THR A 109 -2.63 -5.52 -12.62
CA THR A 109 -3.42 -5.42 -13.85
C THR A 109 -4.40 -6.59 -13.95
N LEU A 110 -5.70 -6.29 -13.89
CA LEU A 110 -6.78 -7.24 -14.13
C LEU A 110 -6.94 -7.42 -15.64
N LEU A 111 -6.19 -8.36 -16.23
CA LEU A 111 -6.40 -8.81 -17.61
C LEU A 111 -7.54 -9.87 -17.65
N ASP A 112 -7.59 -10.71 -18.69
CA ASP A 112 -8.72 -11.60 -19.04
C ASP A 112 -9.22 -12.59 -17.96
N ASP A 113 -8.53 -12.74 -16.81
CA ASP A 113 -9.00 -13.60 -15.71
C ASP A 113 -8.92 -12.87 -14.36
N GLU A 114 -9.86 -11.97 -14.13
CA GLU A 114 -10.04 -11.25 -12.86
C GLU A 114 -10.24 -12.20 -11.66
N HIS A 115 -10.72 -13.42 -11.90
CA HIS A 115 -10.95 -14.43 -10.85
C HIS A 115 -9.64 -14.96 -10.25
N GLN A 116 -8.50 -14.72 -10.91
CA GLN A 116 -7.20 -15.08 -10.39
C GLN A 116 -6.60 -14.03 -9.45
N SER A 117 -7.20 -12.84 -9.31
CA SER A 117 -6.65 -11.81 -8.42
C SER A 117 -6.82 -12.18 -6.94
N ALA A 118 -5.69 -12.33 -6.24
CA ALA A 118 -5.67 -12.52 -4.79
C ALA A 118 -6.46 -11.45 -4.02
N LEU A 119 -6.35 -10.19 -4.45
CA LEU A 119 -7.08 -9.09 -3.84
C LEU A 119 -8.58 -9.26 -4.06
N LEU A 120 -9.03 -9.51 -5.30
CA LEU A 120 -10.45 -9.69 -5.59
C LEU A 120 -11.05 -10.92 -4.89
N SER A 121 -10.29 -12.02 -4.79
CA SER A 121 -10.68 -13.18 -3.99
C SER A 121 -10.88 -12.82 -2.52
N GLY A 122 -9.97 -12.04 -1.94
CA GLY A 122 -10.11 -11.53 -0.58
C GLY A 122 -11.31 -10.60 -0.41
N VAL A 123 -11.59 -9.74 -1.39
CA VAL A 123 -12.77 -8.87 -1.40
C VAL A 123 -14.06 -9.68 -1.49
N ALA A 124 -14.10 -10.72 -2.33
CA ALA A 124 -15.24 -11.61 -2.46
C ALA A 124 -15.58 -12.30 -1.12
N VAL A 125 -14.56 -12.74 -0.37
CA VAL A 125 -14.76 -13.33 0.96
C VAL A 125 -15.45 -12.36 1.94
N LEU A 126 -15.21 -11.05 1.82
CA LEU A 126 -15.91 -10.06 2.65
C LEU A 126 -17.40 -9.92 2.31
N GLY A 127 -17.81 -10.39 1.12
CA GLY A 127 -19.19 -10.39 0.66
C GLY A 127 -19.98 -11.64 1.05
N LEU A 128 -19.34 -12.63 1.68
CA LEU A 128 -20.02 -13.82 2.17
C LEU A 128 -20.82 -13.50 3.43
N LYS A 129 -22.04 -14.05 3.52
CA LYS A 129 -22.81 -13.98 4.76
C LYS A 129 -22.12 -14.81 5.85
N PRO A 130 -22.17 -14.36 7.11
CA PRO A 130 -21.64 -15.12 8.24
C PRO A 130 -22.54 -16.28 8.67
N ASP A 131 -23.63 -16.57 7.94
CA ASP A 131 -24.55 -17.63 8.31
C ASP A 131 -23.91 -19.02 8.16
N HIS A 132 -24.12 -19.87 9.15
CA HIS A 132 -23.53 -21.22 9.23
C HIS A 132 -23.97 -22.16 8.09
N HIS A 133 -24.89 -21.71 7.23
CA HIS A 133 -25.42 -22.46 6.09
C HIS A 133 -24.73 -22.12 4.77
N GLY A 134 -23.80 -21.15 4.75
CA GLY A 134 -22.85 -20.96 3.65
C GLY A 134 -23.45 -20.62 2.28
N SER A 135 -24.72 -20.20 2.22
CA SER A 135 -25.46 -20.14 0.95
C SER A 135 -25.93 -18.72 0.61
N GLY A 136 -25.08 -17.72 0.80
CA GLY A 136 -25.49 -16.37 0.43
C GLY A 136 -24.38 -15.32 0.38
N TRP A 137 -24.55 -14.43 -0.59
CA TRP A 137 -23.84 -13.16 -0.66
C TRP A 137 -24.64 -12.10 0.08
N VAL A 138 -23.94 -11.17 0.72
CA VAL A 138 -24.60 -9.97 1.26
C VAL A 138 -25.24 -9.18 0.10
N PRO A 139 -26.41 -8.57 0.30
CA PRO A 139 -27.03 -7.72 -0.72
C PRO A 139 -26.09 -6.60 -1.19
N ALA A 140 -26.19 -6.20 -2.46
CA ALA A 140 -25.31 -5.19 -3.04
C ALA A 140 -25.27 -3.88 -2.23
N HIS A 141 -26.42 -3.42 -1.73
CA HIS A 141 -26.50 -2.20 -0.92
C HIS A 141 -25.79 -2.30 0.44
N GLU A 142 -25.63 -3.51 0.98
CA GLU A 142 -24.86 -3.77 2.21
C GLU A 142 -23.36 -3.96 1.90
N PHE A 143 -23.00 -4.32 0.67
CA PHE A 143 -21.61 -4.47 0.24
C PHE A 143 -20.96 -3.14 -0.16
N SER A 144 -21.72 -2.19 -0.72
CA SER A 144 -21.21 -0.88 -1.16
C SER A 144 -20.42 -0.10 -0.08
N PRO A 145 -20.81 -0.11 1.21
CA PRO A 145 -19.99 0.47 2.27
C PRO A 145 -18.63 -0.23 2.45
N THR A 146 -18.57 -1.56 2.25
CA THR A 146 -17.31 -2.32 2.31
C THR A 146 -16.39 -1.93 1.16
N LEU A 147 -16.91 -1.82 -0.07
CA LEU A 147 -16.14 -1.35 -1.21
C LEU A 147 -15.64 0.08 -1.02
N SER A 148 -16.51 0.99 -0.55
CA SER A 148 -16.13 2.37 -0.24
C SER A 148 -14.99 2.44 0.79
N ALA A 149 -15.06 1.62 1.85
CA ALA A 149 -14.02 1.54 2.87
C ALA A 149 -12.68 1.04 2.29
N LEU A 150 -12.71 0.01 1.44
CA LEU A 150 -11.53 -0.53 0.79
C LEU A 150 -10.88 0.48 -0.16
N ILE A 151 -11.65 1.14 -1.01
CA ILE A 151 -11.15 2.18 -1.92
C ILE A 151 -10.50 3.31 -1.10
N THR A 152 -11.19 3.78 -0.06
CA THR A 152 -10.73 4.90 0.77
C THR A 152 -9.41 4.56 1.49
N THR A 153 -9.29 3.35 2.04
CA THR A 153 -8.07 2.94 2.73
C THR A 153 -6.95 2.59 1.76
N SER A 154 -7.25 2.03 0.59
CA SER A 154 -6.27 1.80 -0.48
C SER A 154 -5.64 3.12 -0.93
N LYS A 155 -6.46 4.16 -1.16
CA LYS A 155 -5.97 5.52 -1.45
C LYS A 155 -5.04 6.03 -0.34
N ALA A 156 -5.44 5.89 0.92
CA ALA A 156 -4.61 6.31 2.05
C ALA A 156 -3.26 5.55 2.13
N LEU A 157 -3.25 4.25 1.81
CA LEU A 157 -2.02 3.46 1.73
C LEU A 157 -1.12 3.93 0.58
N VAL A 158 -1.68 4.25 -0.58
CA VAL A 158 -0.92 4.80 -1.73
C VAL A 158 -0.31 6.15 -1.39
N VAL A 159 -1.08 7.06 -0.76
CA VAL A 159 -0.58 8.35 -0.23
C VAL A 159 0.60 8.11 0.71
N HIS A 160 0.43 7.20 1.66
CA HIS A 160 1.46 6.90 2.65
C HIS A 160 2.72 6.31 2.01
N TYR A 161 2.56 5.39 1.05
CA TYR A 161 3.67 4.80 0.30
C TYR A 161 4.43 5.85 -0.52
N ALA A 162 3.72 6.75 -1.21
CA ALA A 162 4.35 7.84 -1.95
C ALA A 162 5.15 8.77 -1.03
N ARG A 163 4.65 9.04 0.18
CA ARG A 163 5.37 9.80 1.20
C ARG A 163 6.66 9.08 1.64
N CYS A 164 6.59 7.80 1.99
CA CYS A 164 7.77 7.02 2.39
C CYS A 164 8.84 7.01 1.29
N GLN A 165 8.44 6.80 0.02
CA GLN A 165 9.40 6.84 -1.10
C GLN A 165 10.07 8.21 -1.25
N ARG A 166 9.34 9.30 -0.98
CA ARG A 166 9.91 10.66 -0.99
C ARG A 166 10.92 10.86 0.14
N GLU A 167 10.59 10.42 1.35
CA GLU A 167 11.49 10.50 2.50
C GLU A 167 12.77 9.68 2.28
N GLU A 168 12.64 8.46 1.72
CA GLU A 168 13.80 7.63 1.33
C GLU A 168 14.67 8.29 0.25
N ALA A 169 14.07 8.93 -0.75
CA ALA A 169 14.80 9.63 -1.80
C ALA A 169 15.59 10.82 -1.24
N LEU A 170 14.95 11.62 -0.37
CA LEU A 170 15.61 12.75 0.29
C LEU A 170 16.77 12.31 1.20
N GLN A 171 16.62 11.18 1.90
CA GLN A 171 17.70 10.61 2.70
C GLN A 171 18.88 10.16 1.82
N LYS A 172 18.61 9.48 0.71
CA LYS A 172 19.66 9.05 -0.23
C LYS A 172 20.38 10.22 -0.87
N ASP A 173 19.68 11.30 -1.22
CA ASP A 173 20.29 12.52 -1.75
C ASP A 173 21.17 13.22 -0.70
N ALA A 174 20.76 13.22 0.57
CA ALA A 174 21.57 13.73 1.67
C ALA A 174 22.82 12.87 1.94
N ASP A 175 22.71 11.55 1.82
CA ASP A 175 23.83 10.61 1.99
C ASP A 175 24.79 10.62 0.78
N THR A 176 24.29 10.98 -0.41
CA THR A 176 25.08 11.10 -1.66
C THR A 176 25.62 12.51 -1.87
N ALA A 177 25.20 13.48 -1.04
CA ALA A 177 25.72 14.84 -1.11
C ALA A 177 27.23 14.81 -0.76
N PRO A 178 28.11 15.31 -1.64
CA PRO A 178 29.53 15.31 -1.37
C PRO A 178 29.78 16.09 -0.08
N THR A 179 30.51 15.47 0.83
CA THR A 179 30.83 16.09 2.11
C THR A 179 31.66 17.36 1.85
N ALA A 180 31.57 18.37 2.72
CA ALA A 180 32.39 19.57 2.61
C ALA A 180 33.90 19.27 2.53
N TYR A 181 34.30 18.09 3.01
CA TYR A 181 35.64 17.55 2.91
C TYR A 181 36.01 17.08 1.48
N GLU A 182 35.09 16.46 0.74
CA GLU A 182 35.30 16.02 -0.64
C GLU A 182 35.33 17.20 -1.63
N LEU A 183 34.45 18.18 -1.42
CA LEU A 183 34.42 19.41 -2.24
C LEU A 183 35.68 20.28 -2.11
N SER A 184 36.32 20.25 -0.93
CA SER A 184 37.58 20.97 -0.70
C SER A 184 38.81 20.25 -1.24
N HIS A 185 38.76 18.92 -1.37
CA HIS A 185 39.83 18.14 -2.00
C HIS A 185 39.81 18.18 -3.53
N GLU A 186 38.63 18.23 -4.17
CA GLU A 186 38.53 18.38 -5.63
C GLU A 186 38.96 19.77 -6.14
N SER A 187 38.80 20.82 -5.33
CA SER A 187 39.28 22.17 -5.66
C SER A 187 40.81 22.35 -5.55
N ASN A 188 41.54 21.37 -5.00
CA ASN A 188 42.98 21.47 -4.80
C ASN A 188 43.80 20.51 -5.69
N ALA A 189 43.20 20.00 -6.77
CA ALA A 189 43.93 19.25 -7.79
C ALA A 189 44.96 20.18 -8.47
N PRO A 190 46.27 19.91 -8.37
CA PRO A 190 47.28 20.77 -8.96
C PRO A 190 47.18 20.71 -10.49
N LEU A 191 47.14 21.88 -11.12
CA LEU A 191 47.25 22.04 -12.57
C LEU A 191 48.49 21.29 -13.05
N ALA A 192 48.28 20.21 -13.81
CA ALA A 192 49.35 19.45 -14.42
C ALA A 192 50.22 20.40 -15.27
N TYR A 193 51.47 20.56 -14.89
CA TYR A 193 52.50 21.18 -15.73
C TYR A 193 52.64 20.32 -16.98
N THR A 194 52.17 20.86 -18.11
CA THR A 194 52.52 20.35 -19.43
C THR A 194 53.88 20.94 -19.80
N SER A 195 54.88 20.07 -20.00
CA SER A 195 56.16 20.35 -20.64
C SER A 195 56.21 19.64 -21.98
#